data_AF-A0A537JWL9-F1
#
_entry.id   AF-A0A537JWL9-F1
#
_cell.length_a   1.000
_cell.length_b   1.000
_cell.length_c   1.000
_cell.angle_alpha   90.00
_cell.angle_beta   90.00
_cell.angle_gamma   90.00
#
_symmetry.space_group_name_H-M   'P 1'
#
loop_
_entity.id
_entity.type
_entity.pdbx_description
1 polymer ?
#
loop_
_entity_poly.entity_id
_entity_poly.type
_entity_poly.pdbx_seq_one_letter_code
_entity_poly.pdbx_strand_id
1 'polypeptide(L)'
;MTTGELINHLAHERLLLYRQGSGHPLPREIRARLVEIVRELDRLWDVRRRELAGPPLQLQSVIPSAAPKAPRTAAAARPARVQVA
;
A
#
# COMPACT_ATOMS: atom_id res chain seq x y z
N MET A 1 2.40 24.61 7.51
CA MET A 1 1.74 23.34 7.88
C MET A 1 2.37 22.21 7.09
N THR A 2 2.79 21.14 7.75
CA THR A 2 3.30 19.90 7.13
C THR A 2 2.14 18.95 6.78
N THR A 3 2.40 17.95 5.93
CA THR A 3 1.43 16.88 5.61
C THR A 3 0.91 16.18 6.87
N GLY A 4 1.78 15.93 7.85
CA GLY A 4 1.41 15.33 9.14
C GLY A 4 0.53 16.24 10.00
N GLU A 5 0.81 17.54 10.05
CA GLU A 5 -0.03 18.51 10.76
C GLU A 5 -1.43 18.61 10.15
N LEU A 6 -1.54 18.55 8.81
CA LEU A 6 -2.82 18.60 8.11
C LEU A 6 -3.64 17.31 8.35
N ILE A 7 -2.99 16.14 8.36
CA ILE A 7 -3.63 14.87 8.75
C ILE A 7 -4.19 14.97 10.16
N ASN A 8 -3.41 15.47 11.12
CA ASN A 8 -3.85 15.63 12.51
C ASN A 8 -5.02 16.61 12.64
N HIS A 9 -4.96 17.73 11.92
CA HIS A 9 -6.03 18.72 11.89
C HIS A 9 -7.35 18.11 11.38
N LEU A 10 -7.31 17.44 10.23
CA LEU A 10 -8.50 16.83 9.63
C LEU A 10 -9.05 15.66 10.47
N ALA A 11 -8.17 14.88 11.10
CA ALA A 11 -8.59 13.83 12.03
C ALA A 11 -9.30 14.43 13.26
N HIS A 12 -8.80 15.54 13.79
CA HIS A 12 -9.42 16.26 14.89
C HIS A 12 -10.78 16.86 14.49
N GLU A 13 -10.86 17.50 13.32
CA GLU A 13 -12.10 18.03 12.77
C GLU A 13 -13.16 16.92 12.63
N ARG A 14 -12.80 15.77 12.05
CA ARG A 14 -13.68 14.60 11.94
C ARG A 14 -14.22 14.14 13.29
N LEU A 15 -13.37 14.10 14.33
CA LEU A 15 -13.78 13.74 15.68
C LEU A 15 -14.81 14.73 16.25
N LEU A 16 -14.59 16.04 16.07
CA LEU A 16 -15.53 17.07 16.51
C LEU A 16 -16.89 16.96 15.82
N LEU A 17 -16.90 16.69 14.51
CA LEU A 17 -18.13 16.50 13.74
C LEU A 17 -18.91 15.27 14.20
N TYR A 18 -18.24 14.16 14.55
CA TYR A 18 -18.93 13.01 15.15
C TYR A 18 -19.50 13.32 16.51
N ARG A 19 -18.78 14.08 17.34
CA ARG A 19 -19.26 14.49 18.66
C ARG A 19 -20.49 15.40 18.56
N GLN A 20 -20.56 16.27 17.55
CA GLN A 20 -21.76 17.07 17.29
C GLN A 20 -22.97 16.23 16.86
N GLY A 21 -22.75 15.08 16.23
CA GLY A 21 -23.80 14.16 15.80
C GLY A 21 -24.31 13.19 16.87
N SER A 22 -23.73 13.17 18.07
CA SER A 22 -24.15 12.22 19.10
C SER A 22 -25.51 12.64 19.69
N GLY A 23 -26.60 12.00 19.22
CA GLY A 23 -27.95 12.18 19.76
C GLY A 23 -29.00 12.65 18.75
N HIS A 24 -28.60 13.06 17.55
CA HIS A 24 -29.52 13.51 16.49
C HIS A 24 -29.02 13.08 15.10
N PRO A 25 -29.91 12.95 14.10
CA PRO A 25 -29.48 12.76 12.73
C PRO A 25 -28.57 13.92 12.30
N LEU A 26 -27.37 13.60 11.81
CA LEU A 26 -26.40 14.62 11.39
C LEU A 26 -27.00 15.49 10.27
N PRO A 27 -26.79 16.82 10.29
CA PRO A 27 -27.12 17.69 9.16
C PRO A 27 -26.43 17.24 7.87
N ARG A 28 -27.04 17.55 6.72
CA ARG A 28 -26.52 17.12 5.40
C ARG A 28 -25.14 17.70 5.13
N GLU A 29 -24.91 18.92 5.60
CA GLU A 29 -23.69 19.69 5.49
C GLU A 29 -22.56 19.00 6.27
N ILE A 30 -22.85 18.52 7.47
CA ILE A 30 -21.89 17.78 8.30
C ILE A 30 -21.54 16.45 7.65
N ARG A 31 -22.52 15.73 7.07
CA ARG A 31 -22.23 14.51 6.30
C ARG A 31 -21.36 14.79 5.08
N ALA A 32 -21.66 15.85 4.32
CA ALA A 32 -20.84 16.24 3.17
C ALA A 32 -19.40 16.55 3.60
N ARG A 33 -19.25 17.31 4.69
CA ARG A 33 -17.94 17.64 5.24
C ARG A 33 -17.15 16.42 5.71
N LEU A 34 -17.82 15.46 6.37
CA LEU A 34 -17.20 14.18 6.74
C LEU A 34 -16.67 13.41 5.52
N VAL A 35 -17.43 13.40 4.41
CA VAL A 35 -17.00 12.75 3.15
C VAL A 35 -15.78 13.45 2.55
N GLU A 36 -15.75 14.78 2.54
CA GLU A 36 -14.59 15.56 2.11
C GLU A 36 -13.35 15.25 2.94
N ILE A 37 -13.48 15.27 4.27
CA ILE A 37 -12.38 14.98 5.19
C ILE A 37 -11.81 13.58 4.93
N VAL A 38 -12.67 12.57 4.72
CA VAL A 38 -12.22 11.21 4.42
C VAL A 38 -11.42 11.14 3.11
N ARG A 39 -11.90 11.80 2.05
CA ARG A 39 -11.19 11.84 0.75
C ARG A 39 -9.86 12.56 0.85
N GLU A 40 -9.80 13.64 1.61
CA GLU A 40 -8.58 14.43 1.77
C GLU A 40 -7.55 13.66 2.63
N LEU A 41 -7.99 13.01 3.71
CA LEU A 41 -7.13 12.14 4.52
C LEU A 41 -6.51 11.02 3.69
N ASP A 42 -7.28 10.38 2.80
CA ASP A 42 -6.78 9.31 1.92
C ASP A 42 -5.64 9.81 1.02
N ARG A 43 -5.85 10.97 0.37
CA ARG A 43 -4.82 11.63 -0.46
C ARG A 43 -3.58 12.01 0.35
N LEU A 44 -3.76 12.57 1.55
CA LEU A 44 -2.64 12.98 2.40
C LEU A 44 -1.86 11.79 2.93
N TRP A 45 -2.51 10.66 3.20
CA TRP A 45 -1.82 9.43 3.55
C TRP A 45 -0.99 8.88 2.39
N ASP A 46 -1.46 8.99 1.15
CA ASP A 46 -0.65 8.66 -0.03
C ASP A 46 0.60 9.52 -0.15
N VAL A 47 0.44 10.84 0.01
CA VAL A 47 1.55 11.79 0.00
C VAL A 47 2.53 11.46 1.13
N ARG A 48 2.02 11.28 2.36
CA ARG A 48 2.83 10.98 3.53
C ARG A 48 3.59 9.67 3.38
N ARG A 49 2.98 8.64 2.78
CA ARG A 49 3.66 7.37 2.47
C ARG A 49 4.81 7.58 1.49
N ARG A 50 4.63 8.40 0.45
CA ARG A 50 5.70 8.72 -0.52
C ARG A 50 6.82 9.53 0.12
N GLU A 51 6.49 10.48 1.00
CA GLU A 51 7.49 11.23 1.77
C GLU A 51 8.35 10.30 2.65
N LEU A 52 7.72 9.32 3.31
CA LEU A 52 8.40 8.39 4.21
C LEU A 52 9.15 7.26 3.49
N ALA A 53 8.70 6.84 2.31
CA ALA A 53 9.34 5.79 1.54
C ALA A 53 10.74 6.18 1.02
N GLY A 54 11.07 7.48 1.03
CA GLY A 54 12.32 7.99 0.49
C GLY A 54 12.42 7.82 -1.03
N PRO A 55 13.56 8.19 -1.64
CA PRO A 55 13.80 7.96 -3.06
C PRO A 55 13.73 6.46 -3.37
N PRO A 56 13.19 6.04 -4.53
CA PRO A 56 13.24 4.65 -4.94
C PRO A 56 14.70 4.19 -4.92
N LEU A 57 14.97 3.08 -4.22
CA LEU A 57 16.27 2.42 -4.28
C LEU A 57 16.56 2.15 -5.75
N GLN A 58 17.51 2.88 -6.33
CA GLN A 58 18.04 2.59 -7.66
C GLN A 58 18.80 1.27 -7.52
N LEU A 59 18.07 0.16 -7.63
CA LEU A 59 18.64 -1.16 -7.78
C LEU A 59 19.35 -1.17 -9.13
N GLN A 60 20.61 -0.72 -9.15
CA GLN A 60 21.51 -0.98 -10.26
C GLN A 60 21.56 -2.50 -10.40
N SER A 61 20.94 -3.00 -11.47
CA SER A 61 20.93 -4.40 -11.81
C SER A 61 22.34 -4.83 -12.21
N VAL A 62 23.20 -5.05 -11.22
CA VAL A 62 24.42 -5.83 -11.42
C VAL A 62 23.97 -7.28 -11.45
N ILE A 63 23.39 -7.70 -12.58
CA ILE A 63 23.27 -9.12 -12.90
C ILE A 63 24.70 -9.55 -13.23
N PRO A 64 25.37 -10.38 -12.41
CA PRO A 64 26.62 -10.96 -12.85
C PRO A 64 26.28 -11.85 -14.04
N SER A 65 26.85 -11.50 -15.20
CA SER A 65 26.77 -12.28 -16.43
C SER A 65 27.11 -13.74 -16.12
N ALA A 66 26.10 -14.60 -16.10
CA ALA A 66 26.29 -16.03 -15.87
C ALA A 66 27.18 -16.57 -16.99
N ALA A 67 28.31 -17.17 -16.60
CA ALA A 67 29.26 -17.80 -17.50
C ALA A 67 28.57 -18.79 -18.46
N PRO A 68 29.08 -18.95 -19.70
CA PRO A 68 28.43 -19.79 -20.71
C PRO A 68 28.41 -21.25 -20.24
N LYS A 69 27.20 -21.83 -20.15
CA LYS A 69 27.01 -23.24 -19.81
C LYS A 69 27.51 -24.12 -20.95
N ALA A 70 28.48 -24.99 -20.65
CA ALA A 70 28.89 -26.08 -21.53
C ALA A 70 27.71 -27.02 -21.87
N PRO A 71 27.67 -27.62 -23.08
CA PRO A 71 26.55 -28.44 -23.51
C PRO A 71 26.59 -29.78 -22.78
N ARG A 72 25.65 -30.02 -21.86
CA ARG A 72 25.40 -31.36 -21.33
C ARG A 72 24.47 -32.10 -22.29
N THR A 73 25.08 -33.03 -23.01
CA THR A 73 24.48 -34.07 -23.83
C THR A 73 23.34 -34.83 -23.12
N ALA A 74 22.35 -35.22 -23.92
CA ALA A 74 21.14 -35.93 -23.55
C ALA A 74 21.40 -37.32 -22.95
N ALA A 75 20.62 -37.69 -21.93
CA ALA A 75 20.24 -39.04 -21.52
C ALA A 75 19.31 -38.93 -20.29
N ALA A 76 18.31 -39.75 -20.01
CA ALA A 76 17.50 -40.70 -20.75
C ALA A 76 16.32 -41.03 -19.78
N ALA A 77 15.15 -41.27 -20.37
CA ALA A 77 14.00 -42.05 -19.89
C ALA A 77 13.82 -42.35 -18.37
N ARG A 78 12.69 -41.86 -17.85
CA ARG A 78 12.03 -42.26 -16.59
C ARG A 78 11.32 -43.61 -16.76
N PRO A 79 11.50 -44.61 -15.87
CA PRO A 79 10.50 -45.66 -15.71
C PRO A 79 9.58 -45.38 -14.52
N ALA A 80 8.34 -45.82 -14.68
CA ALA A 80 7.23 -45.67 -13.76
C ALA A 80 7.18 -46.78 -12.69
N ARG A 81 6.40 -46.49 -11.65
CA ARG A 81 5.57 -47.42 -10.86
C ARG A 81 6.20 -48.08 -9.64
N VAL A 82 5.64 -47.76 -8.47
CA VAL A 82 5.37 -48.75 -7.42
C VAL A 82 3.96 -48.47 -6.87
N GLN A 83 3.05 -49.42 -7.09
CA GLN A 83 1.81 -49.58 -6.32
C GLN A 83 2.17 -50.37 -5.06
N VAL A 84 1.58 -50.02 -3.92
CA VAL A 84 1.60 -50.88 -2.72
C VAL A 84 0.18 -50.95 -2.16
N ALA A 85 -0.31 -52.20 -2.11
CA ALA A 85 -1.40 -52.82 -1.36
C ALA A 85 -2.75 -52.09 -1.27
#